data_AF-A0A6G1G1R0-F1
#
_entry.id   AF-A0A6G1G1R0-F1
#
_cell.length_a   1.000
_cell.length_b   1.000
_cell.length_c   1.000
_cell.angle_alpha   90.00
_cell.angle_beta   90.00
_cell.angle_gamma   90.00
#
_symmetry.space_group_name_H-M   'P 1'
#
loop_
_entity.id
_entity.type
_entity.pdbx_description
1 polymer ?
#
loop_
_entity_poly.entity_id
_entity_poly.type
_entity_poly.pdbx_seq_one_letter_code
_entity_poly.pdbx_strand_id
1 'polypeptide(L)'
;DLSSEAHVLYASGSIVDILGHTPDEIIHRPMWEFFHPDEVPLARRLHSRGVTLDKAAVLAYCRFKNNEDAYVSCECCFTIVFDVMVVCTSIYRRGSGSDARATSAPVVRKLFSSNPKDPRYHMLSHLSAKFNLSPTEQTHEPRAALFLNRFTRTLTIMYATSALEQIVGINSDDMKGRSFYYCIQEHCLGDAVRCLEGAKENDSIAYLRFWFRDPRLEDHP
;
A
#
# COMPACT_ATOMS: atom_id res chain seq x y z
N ASP A 1 6.48 -8.72 -0.33
CA ASP A 1 6.25 -8.90 -1.77
C ASP A 1 5.01 -9.78 -1.92
N LEU A 2 4.71 -10.30 -3.11
CA LEU A 2 3.63 -11.27 -3.32
C LEU A 2 4.11 -12.73 -3.36
N SER A 3 5.39 -12.98 -3.04
CA SER A 3 5.95 -14.33 -3.03
C SER A 3 5.33 -15.18 -1.92
N SER A 4 5.50 -16.50 -1.97
CA SER A 4 5.02 -17.38 -0.89
C SER A 4 5.63 -17.05 0.46
N GLU A 5 6.84 -16.49 0.48
CA GLU A 5 7.56 -16.09 1.69
C GLU A 5 7.22 -14.68 2.17
N ALA A 6 6.51 -13.89 1.35
CA ALA A 6 6.02 -12.56 1.69
C ALA A 6 7.11 -11.69 2.34
N HIS A 7 8.24 -11.51 1.66
CA HIS A 7 9.36 -10.73 2.20
C HIS A 7 8.97 -9.27 2.40
N VAL A 8 9.37 -8.70 3.54
CA VAL A 8 9.11 -7.28 3.82
C VAL A 8 9.98 -6.42 2.91
N LEU A 9 9.36 -5.60 2.06
CA LEU A 9 10.08 -4.70 1.14
C LEU A 9 10.34 -3.32 1.76
N TYR A 10 9.47 -2.92 2.67
CA TYR A 10 9.51 -1.63 3.36
C TYR A 10 8.74 -1.74 4.68
N ALA A 11 9.20 -1.02 5.69
CA ALA A 11 8.48 -0.81 6.93
C ALA A 11 8.60 0.66 7.38
N SER A 12 7.49 1.27 7.77
CA SER A 12 7.49 2.60 8.37
C SER A 12 8.05 2.57 9.79
N GLY A 13 8.58 3.70 10.27
CA GLY A 13 9.13 3.82 11.62
C GLY A 13 8.15 3.47 12.75
N SER A 14 6.83 3.51 12.49
CA SER A 14 5.79 3.07 13.43
C SER A 14 5.93 1.60 13.86
N ILE A 15 6.70 0.78 13.16
CA ILE A 15 6.96 -0.60 13.57
C ILE A 15 7.71 -0.68 14.91
N VAL A 16 8.54 0.31 15.21
CA VAL A 16 9.24 0.43 16.51
C VAL A 16 8.21 0.60 17.63
N ASP A 17 7.23 1.48 17.43
CA ASP A 17 6.20 1.75 18.44
C ASP A 17 5.24 0.57 18.64
N ILE A 18 5.02 -0.25 17.59
CA ILE A 18 4.07 -1.37 17.61
C ILE A 18 4.73 -2.66 18.13
N LEU A 19 5.91 -3.00 17.62
CA LEU A 19 6.59 -4.29 17.86
C LEU A 19 8.00 -4.16 18.42
N GLY A 20 8.54 -2.95 18.59
CA GLY A 20 9.89 -2.72 19.11
C GLY A 20 11.03 -3.03 18.11
N HIS A 21 10.74 -3.62 16.96
CA HIS A 21 11.72 -3.84 15.90
C HIS A 21 12.00 -2.54 15.14
N THR A 22 13.24 -2.34 14.73
CA THR A 22 13.62 -1.33 13.75
C THR A 22 13.27 -1.79 12.33
N PRO A 23 13.03 -0.88 11.37
CA PRO A 23 12.78 -1.26 9.97
C PRO A 23 13.86 -2.17 9.39
N ASP A 24 15.14 -1.90 9.68
CA ASP A 24 16.28 -2.65 9.13
C ASP A 24 16.33 -4.11 9.63
N GLU A 25 15.79 -4.40 10.82
CA GLU A 25 15.73 -5.75 11.38
C GLU A 25 14.68 -6.64 10.72
N ILE A 26 13.73 -6.05 10.00
CA ILE A 26 12.58 -6.77 9.41
C ILE A 26 12.57 -6.74 7.89
N ILE A 27 13.16 -5.72 7.26
CA ILE A 27 13.26 -5.62 5.80
C ILE A 27 14.04 -6.83 5.26
N HIS A 28 13.60 -7.32 4.09
CA HIS A 28 14.07 -8.53 3.41
C HIS A 28 13.84 -9.85 4.13
N ARG A 29 13.21 -9.86 5.31
CA ARG A 29 12.86 -11.10 6.00
C ARG A 29 11.47 -11.58 5.63
N PRO A 30 11.22 -12.90 5.62
CA PRO A 30 9.88 -13.46 5.50
C PRO A 30 8.98 -12.96 6.64
N MET A 31 7.81 -12.41 6.30
CA MET A 31 6.89 -11.89 7.32
C MET A 31 6.44 -12.99 8.31
N TRP A 32 6.46 -14.26 7.87
CA TRP A 32 6.06 -15.42 8.66
C TRP A 32 6.88 -15.64 9.93
N GLU A 33 8.14 -15.18 9.97
CA GLU A 33 9.01 -15.28 11.15
C GLU A 33 8.48 -14.46 12.33
N PHE A 34 7.65 -13.45 12.06
CA PHE A 34 7.10 -12.55 13.04
C PHE A 34 5.69 -12.95 13.47
N PHE A 35 5.03 -13.90 12.82
CA PHE A 35 3.71 -14.36 13.26
C PHE A 35 3.83 -15.32 14.45
N HIS A 36 2.83 -15.32 15.32
CA HIS A 36 2.62 -16.45 16.23
C HIS A 36 2.42 -17.74 15.41
N PRO A 37 3.05 -18.88 15.79
CA PRO A 37 2.99 -20.12 15.02
C PRO A 37 1.58 -20.55 14.59
N ASP A 38 0.61 -20.49 15.50
CA ASP A 38 -0.80 -20.81 15.22
C ASP A 38 -1.47 -19.93 14.15
N GLU A 39 -0.97 -18.71 13.94
CA GLU A 39 -1.53 -17.76 12.99
C GLU A 39 -0.98 -17.99 11.57
N VAL A 40 0.20 -18.60 11.44
CA VAL A 40 0.92 -18.77 10.16
C VAL A 40 0.05 -19.48 9.10
N PRO A 41 -0.64 -20.61 9.39
CA PRO A 41 -1.45 -21.28 8.38
C PRO A 41 -2.59 -20.42 7.82
N LEU A 42 -3.27 -19.68 8.71
CA LEU A 42 -4.36 -18.78 8.32
C LEU A 42 -3.81 -17.57 7.55
N ALA A 43 -2.70 -16.99 8.02
CA ALA A 43 -2.06 -15.84 7.41
C ALA A 43 -1.58 -16.16 5.98
N ARG A 44 -0.91 -17.31 5.77
CA ARG A 44 -0.51 -17.77 4.43
C ARG A 44 -1.72 -17.98 3.50
N ARG A 45 -2.82 -18.54 4.01
CA ARG A 45 -4.08 -18.68 3.25
C ARG A 45 -4.69 -17.32 2.90
N LEU A 46 -4.69 -16.36 3.82
CA LEU A 46 -5.20 -15.01 3.58
C LEU A 46 -4.35 -14.26 2.55
N HIS A 47 -3.02 -14.41 2.64
CA HIS A 47 -2.07 -13.87 1.68
C HIS A 47 -2.29 -14.44 0.28
N SER A 48 -2.22 -15.78 0.14
CA SER A 48 -2.43 -16.45 -1.15
C SER A 48 -3.77 -16.06 -1.79
N ARG A 49 -4.87 -16.09 -1.02
CA ARG A 49 -6.19 -15.64 -1.51
C ARG A 49 -6.26 -14.14 -1.79
N GLY A 50 -5.46 -13.33 -1.10
CA GLY A 50 -5.34 -11.89 -1.33
C GLY A 50 -4.74 -11.62 -2.70
N VAL A 51 -3.58 -12.24 -2.95
CA VAL A 51 -2.84 -12.22 -4.22
C VAL A 51 -3.73 -12.71 -5.35
N THR A 52 -4.23 -13.96 -5.30
CA THR A 52 -4.98 -14.56 -6.41
C THR A 52 -6.25 -13.80 -6.78
N LEU A 53 -6.88 -13.11 -5.84
CA LEU A 53 -8.15 -12.39 -6.07
C LEU A 53 -7.95 -10.88 -6.22
N ASP A 54 -6.71 -10.40 -6.32
CA ASP A 54 -6.37 -8.98 -6.41
C ASP A 54 -7.16 -8.11 -5.40
N LYS A 55 -7.16 -8.53 -4.13
CA LYS A 55 -8.07 -7.92 -3.16
C LYS A 55 -7.69 -6.47 -2.86
N ALA A 56 -8.65 -5.58 -3.07
CA ALA A 56 -8.48 -4.16 -2.77
C ALA A 56 -8.59 -3.80 -1.28
N ALA A 57 -9.23 -4.64 -0.45
CA ALA A 57 -9.31 -4.43 1.00
C ALA A 57 -9.59 -5.72 1.77
N VAL A 58 -8.81 -5.98 2.81
CA VAL A 58 -9.03 -7.06 3.79
C VAL A 58 -8.69 -6.55 5.19
N LEU A 59 -9.52 -6.93 6.17
CA LEU A 59 -9.24 -6.79 7.59
C LEU A 59 -8.91 -8.18 8.17
N ALA A 60 -7.83 -8.27 8.92
CA ALA A 60 -7.40 -9.48 9.62
C ALA A 60 -6.90 -9.14 11.03
N TYR A 61 -7.03 -10.09 11.94
CA TYR A 61 -6.49 -10.00 13.29
C TYR A 61 -5.47 -11.11 13.47
N CYS A 62 -4.31 -10.78 14.00
CA CYS A 62 -3.24 -11.75 14.21
C CYS A 62 -2.30 -11.29 15.32
N ARG A 63 -1.52 -12.24 15.84
CA ARG A 63 -0.52 -11.98 16.87
C ARG A 63 0.86 -11.95 16.23
N PHE A 64 1.60 -10.89 16.47
CA PHE A 64 2.99 -10.75 16.02
C PHE A 64 3.95 -10.81 17.19
N LYS A 65 5.14 -11.33 16.93
CA LYS A 65 6.27 -11.39 17.86
C LYS A 65 6.99 -10.04 17.87
N ASN A 66 7.10 -9.44 19.05
CA ASN A 66 7.89 -8.23 19.26
C ASN A 66 9.40 -8.56 19.35
N ASN A 67 10.22 -7.54 19.57
CA ASN A 67 11.68 -7.66 19.76
C ASN A 67 12.09 -8.37 21.06
N GLU A 68 11.17 -8.56 22.00
CA GLU A 68 11.36 -9.27 23.27
C GLU A 68 10.76 -10.70 23.25
N ASP A 69 10.46 -11.23 22.06
CA ASP A 69 9.82 -12.53 21.83
C ASP A 69 8.40 -12.71 22.44
N ALA A 70 7.78 -11.62 22.92
CA ALA A 70 6.40 -11.59 23.35
C ALA A 70 5.44 -11.37 22.16
N TYR A 71 4.18 -11.78 22.33
CA TYR A 71 3.17 -11.66 21.28
C TYR A 71 2.21 -10.47 21.49
N VAL A 72 2.13 -9.61 20.48
CA VAL A 72 1.26 -8.44 20.43
C VAL A 72 0.09 -8.70 19.48
N SER A 73 -1.13 -8.60 20.00
CA SER A 73 -2.35 -8.67 19.18
C SER A 73 -2.47 -7.42 18.31
N CYS A 74 -2.58 -7.63 17.01
CA CYS A 74 -2.64 -6.58 16.01
C CYS A 74 -3.85 -6.74 15.08
N GLU A 75 -4.31 -5.59 14.60
CA GLU A 75 -5.27 -5.45 13.50
C GLU A 75 -4.49 -5.05 12.25
N CYS A 76 -4.69 -5.82 11.18
CA CYS A 76 -4.04 -5.63 9.89
C CYS A 76 -5.07 -5.34 8.81
N CYS A 77 -4.89 -4.22 8.14
CA CYS A 77 -5.59 -3.90 6.90
C CYS A 77 -4.63 -4.09 5.73
N PHE A 78 -5.01 -4.82 4.69
CA PHE A 78 -4.16 -4.95 3.51
C PHE A 78 -4.89 -4.81 2.18
N THR A 79 -4.13 -4.43 1.17
CA THR A 79 -4.55 -4.30 -0.23
C THR A 79 -3.45 -4.78 -1.17
N ILE A 80 -3.83 -5.38 -2.30
CA ILE A 80 -2.90 -5.74 -3.38
C ILE A 80 -2.79 -4.55 -4.33
N VAL A 81 -1.56 -4.10 -4.55
CA VAL A 81 -1.21 -3.05 -5.50
C VAL A 81 -0.23 -3.64 -6.50
N PHE A 82 -0.75 -4.08 -7.64
CA PHE A 82 0.03 -4.68 -8.72
C PHE A 82 0.91 -5.85 -8.26
N ASP A 83 2.20 -5.64 -8.04
CA ASP A 83 3.20 -6.63 -7.65
C ASP A 83 3.59 -6.58 -6.17
N VAL A 84 2.87 -5.81 -5.35
CA VAL A 84 3.09 -5.72 -3.90
C VAL A 84 1.81 -5.81 -3.08
N MET A 85 1.95 -6.27 -1.83
CA MET A 85 0.91 -6.17 -0.81
C MET A 85 1.26 -5.02 0.12
N VAL A 86 0.35 -4.05 0.24
CA VAL A 86 0.46 -2.95 1.20
C VAL A 86 -0.33 -3.32 2.45
N VAL A 87 0.33 -3.30 3.60
CA VAL A 87 -0.26 -3.68 4.90
C VAL A 87 -0.12 -2.52 5.87
N CYS A 88 -1.24 -2.13 6.49
CA CYS A 88 -1.30 -1.25 7.63
C CYS A 88 -1.54 -2.10 8.88
N THR A 89 -0.58 -2.11 9.80
CA THR A 89 -0.65 -2.84 11.07
C THR A 89 -0.83 -1.85 12.22
N SER A 90 -1.73 -2.17 13.15
CA SER A 90 -1.96 -1.39 14.37
C SER A 90 -2.18 -2.31 15.55
N ILE A 91 -1.86 -1.85 16.77
CA ILE A 91 -2.14 -2.62 17.99
C ILE A 91 -3.65 -2.78 18.12
N TYR A 92 -4.10 -4.03 18.22
CA TYR A 92 -5.52 -4.31 18.42
C TYR A 92 -5.93 -3.91 19.84
N ARG A 93 -6.80 -2.92 19.93
CA ARG A 93 -7.47 -2.51 21.17
C ARG A 93 -8.96 -2.54 20.93
N ARG A 94 -9.67 -3.34 21.71
CA ARG A 94 -11.12 -3.45 21.60
C ARG A 94 -11.77 -2.12 21.98
N GLY A 95 -12.58 -1.57 21.09
CA GLY A 95 -13.31 -0.32 21.31
C GLY A 95 -14.17 0.08 20.12
N SER A 96 -14.86 1.22 20.23
CA SER A 96 -15.78 1.71 19.19
C SER A 96 -15.15 1.81 17.80
N GLY A 97 -13.87 2.22 17.73
CA GLY A 97 -13.12 2.30 16.47
C GLY A 97 -12.87 0.93 15.81
N SER A 98 -12.49 -0.09 16.58
CA SER A 98 -12.29 -1.46 16.04
C SER A 98 -13.61 -2.06 15.60
N ASP A 99 -14.68 -1.82 16.36
CA ASP A 99 -16.01 -2.35 16.05
C ASP A 99 -16.58 -1.72 14.76
N ALA A 100 -16.37 -0.41 14.58
CA ALA A 100 -16.73 0.28 13.35
C ALA A 100 -15.98 -0.30 12.14
N ARG A 101 -14.65 -0.50 12.25
CA ARG A 101 -13.85 -1.11 11.17
C ARG A 101 -14.26 -2.54 10.86
N ALA A 102 -14.52 -3.37 11.88
CA ALA A 102 -15.02 -4.73 11.71
C ALA A 102 -16.36 -4.76 10.96
N THR A 103 -17.24 -3.79 11.23
CA THR A 103 -18.54 -3.68 10.57
C THR A 103 -18.42 -3.16 9.13
N SER A 104 -17.53 -2.20 8.87
CA SER A 104 -17.35 -1.60 7.55
C SER A 104 -16.52 -2.45 6.58
N ALA A 105 -15.58 -3.26 7.07
CA ALA A 105 -14.64 -4.00 6.24
C ALA A 105 -15.30 -4.92 5.18
N PRO A 106 -16.38 -5.67 5.48
CA PRO A 106 -17.08 -6.46 4.46
C PRO A 106 -17.69 -5.61 3.35
N VAL A 107 -18.19 -4.42 3.69
CA VAL A 107 -18.80 -3.48 2.73
C VAL A 107 -17.73 -2.90 1.81
N VAL A 108 -16.63 -2.39 2.38
CA VAL A 108 -15.48 -1.87 1.63
C VAL A 108 -14.95 -2.96 0.68
N ARG A 109 -14.76 -4.17 1.16
CA ARG A 109 -14.31 -5.30 0.33
C ARG A 109 -15.25 -5.59 -0.85
N LYS A 110 -16.56 -5.44 -0.66
CA LYS A 110 -17.55 -5.64 -1.73
C LYS A 110 -17.57 -4.47 -2.73
N LEU A 111 -17.38 -3.25 -2.26
CA LEU A 111 -17.32 -2.06 -3.12
C LEU A 111 -16.09 -2.07 -4.03
N PHE A 112 -14.96 -2.54 -3.51
CA PHE A 112 -13.70 -2.61 -4.25
C PHE A 112 -13.37 -4.01 -4.78
N SER A 113 -14.36 -4.91 -4.90
CA SER A 113 -14.11 -6.20 -5.54
C SER A 113 -13.92 -6.00 -7.04
N SER A 114 -12.68 -6.03 -7.50
CA SER A 114 -12.34 -6.09 -8.91
C SER A 114 -12.79 -7.43 -9.46
N ASN A 115 -13.66 -7.45 -10.46
CA ASN A 115 -13.93 -8.66 -11.24
C ASN A 115 -12.99 -8.63 -12.45
N PRO A 116 -12.16 -9.65 -12.68
CA PRO A 116 -11.35 -9.74 -13.91
C PRO A 116 -12.20 -9.71 -15.19
N LYS A 117 -13.50 -10.03 -15.09
CA LYS A 117 -14.48 -9.90 -16.18
C LYS A 117 -15.11 -8.50 -16.30
N ASP A 118 -14.77 -7.56 -15.41
CA ASP A 118 -15.22 -6.16 -15.52
C ASP A 118 -14.46 -5.51 -16.68
N PRO A 119 -15.16 -4.94 -17.68
CA PRO A 119 -14.53 -4.28 -18.82
C PRO A 119 -13.56 -3.15 -18.42
N ARG A 120 -13.74 -2.56 -17.23
CA ARG A 120 -12.84 -1.51 -16.72
C ARG A 120 -11.48 -2.05 -16.27
N TYR A 121 -11.40 -3.33 -15.89
CA TYR A 121 -10.18 -3.97 -15.40
C TYR A 121 -9.09 -4.06 -16.49
N HIS A 122 -9.48 -4.20 -17.75
CA HIS A 122 -8.58 -4.26 -18.91
C HIS A 122 -8.49 -2.95 -19.70
N MET A 123 -9.04 -1.84 -19.17
CA MET A 123 -9.10 -0.58 -19.91
C MET A 123 -7.71 -0.06 -20.28
N LEU A 124 -6.74 -0.14 -19.36
CA LEU A 124 -5.38 0.34 -19.60
C LEU A 124 -4.66 -0.45 -20.71
N SER A 125 -4.84 -1.77 -20.77
CA SER A 125 -4.33 -2.60 -21.88
C SER A 125 -4.95 -2.23 -23.23
N HIS A 126 -6.21 -1.74 -23.25
CA HIS A 126 -6.83 -1.26 -24.48
C HIS A 126 -6.39 0.17 -24.88
N LEU A 127 -5.89 0.97 -23.94
CA LEU A 127 -5.53 2.37 -24.17
C LEU A 127 -4.07 2.57 -24.61
N SER A 128 -3.16 1.66 -24.26
CA SER A 128 -1.76 1.78 -24.67
C SER A 128 -1.05 0.44 -24.79
N ALA A 129 -0.28 0.28 -25.87
CA ALA A 129 0.60 -0.87 -26.06
C ALA A 129 1.70 -0.98 -25.00
N LYS A 130 1.98 0.10 -24.24
CA LYS A 130 2.90 0.07 -23.09
C LYS A 130 2.41 -0.85 -21.97
N PHE A 131 1.11 -1.10 -21.89
CA PHE A 131 0.49 -2.02 -20.94
C PHE A 131 0.09 -3.34 -21.60
N ASN A 132 0.63 -3.70 -22.77
CA ASN A 132 0.47 -5.03 -23.34
C ASN A 132 1.58 -5.94 -22.80
N LEU A 133 1.43 -6.42 -21.56
CA LEU A 133 2.17 -7.60 -21.13
C LEU A 133 1.50 -8.84 -21.74
N SER A 134 2.24 -9.94 -21.88
CA SER A 134 1.64 -11.16 -22.44
C SER A 134 0.45 -11.61 -21.55
N PRO A 135 -0.63 -12.20 -22.12
CA PRO A 135 -1.82 -12.62 -21.36
C PRO A 135 -1.52 -13.59 -20.20
N THR A 136 -0.35 -14.23 -20.23
CA THR A 136 0.17 -15.13 -19.20
C THR A 136 0.87 -14.42 -18.03
N GLU A 137 1.29 -13.17 -18.18
CA GLU A 137 2.05 -12.40 -17.18
C GLU A 137 1.20 -11.32 -16.49
N GLN A 138 0.05 -10.96 -17.05
CA GLN A 138 -0.75 -9.83 -16.60
C GLN A 138 -1.93 -10.27 -15.72
N THR A 139 -1.69 -10.51 -14.44
CA THR A 139 -2.76 -10.88 -13.48
C THR A 139 -3.40 -9.67 -12.79
N HIS A 140 -2.70 -8.54 -12.68
CA HIS A 140 -3.13 -7.33 -11.94
C HIS A 140 -3.12 -6.07 -12.81
N GLU A 141 -4.09 -5.17 -12.59
CA GLU A 141 -4.08 -3.83 -13.20
C GLU A 141 -2.80 -3.06 -12.79
N PRO A 142 -2.03 -2.46 -13.73
CA PRO A 142 -0.81 -1.72 -13.45
C PRO A 142 -1.05 -0.56 -12.47
N ARG A 143 -0.45 -0.67 -11.27
CA ARG A 143 -0.57 0.30 -10.17
C ARG A 143 0.76 0.39 -9.43
N ALA A 144 1.06 1.56 -8.88
CA ALA A 144 2.22 1.77 -8.01
C ALA A 144 1.73 2.32 -6.68
N ALA A 145 2.45 2.00 -5.60
CA ALA A 145 2.22 2.58 -4.29
C ALA A 145 3.33 3.56 -3.94
N LEU A 146 2.93 4.70 -3.37
CA LEU A 146 3.80 5.70 -2.78
C LEU A 146 3.44 5.82 -1.31
N PHE A 147 4.45 5.77 -0.43
CA PHE A 147 4.28 5.98 1.00
C PHE A 147 4.68 7.41 1.30
N LEU A 148 3.72 8.21 1.76
CA LEU A 148 3.90 9.64 1.98
C LEU A 148 4.00 9.96 3.47
N ASN A 149 4.90 10.86 3.83
CA ASN A 149 5.00 11.35 5.20
C ASN A 149 3.88 12.37 5.49
N ARG A 150 2.78 11.90 6.08
CA ARG A 150 1.63 12.72 6.47
C ARG A 150 1.96 13.87 7.43
N PHE A 151 3.08 13.80 8.15
CA PHE A 151 3.46 14.82 9.14
C PHE A 151 4.26 15.97 8.52
N THR A 152 4.61 15.87 7.23
CA THR A 152 5.29 16.94 6.50
C THR A 152 4.28 17.81 5.74
N ARG A 153 4.61 19.09 5.58
CA ARG A 153 3.84 20.01 4.71
C ARG A 153 3.96 19.66 3.23
N THR A 154 4.98 18.89 2.86
CA THR A 154 5.33 18.54 1.48
C THR A 154 4.84 17.14 1.07
N LEU A 155 4.27 16.36 2.00
CA LEU A 155 3.97 14.95 1.77
C LEU A 155 5.18 14.21 1.18
N THR A 156 6.32 14.31 1.85
CA THR A 156 7.57 13.73 1.39
C THR A 156 7.41 12.23 1.11
N ILE A 157 7.82 11.80 -0.08
CA ILE A 157 7.77 10.40 -0.51
C ILE A 157 8.84 9.62 0.26
N MET A 158 8.41 8.72 1.14
CA MET A 158 9.29 7.89 1.96
C MET A 158 9.73 6.61 1.22
N TYR A 159 8.83 6.07 0.40
CA TYR A 159 9.06 4.85 -0.38
C TYR A 159 8.16 4.86 -1.61
N ALA A 160 8.66 4.25 -2.68
CA ALA A 160 7.95 4.01 -3.92
C ALA A 160 8.19 2.57 -4.38
N THR A 161 7.15 1.91 -4.88
CA THR A 161 7.27 0.57 -5.48
C THR A 161 8.01 0.64 -6.81
N SER A 162 8.78 -0.41 -7.15
CA SER A 162 9.46 -0.55 -8.46
C SER A 162 8.53 -0.42 -9.66
N ALA A 163 7.26 -0.80 -9.52
CA ALA A 163 6.21 -0.63 -10.52
C ALA A 163 6.04 0.81 -11.01
N LEU A 164 6.48 1.81 -10.24
CA LEU A 164 6.40 3.22 -10.60
C LEU A 164 7.10 3.51 -11.93
N GLU A 165 8.24 2.85 -12.20
CA GLU A 165 8.99 3.03 -13.43
C GLU A 165 8.16 2.64 -14.66
N GLN A 166 7.35 1.57 -14.56
CA GLN A 166 6.47 1.15 -15.65
C GLN A 166 5.29 2.10 -15.87
N ILE A 167 4.83 2.78 -14.81
CA ILE A 167 3.61 3.61 -14.85
C ILE A 167 3.91 5.04 -15.27
N VAL A 168 4.96 5.65 -14.72
CA VAL A 168 5.31 7.06 -14.98
C VAL A 168 6.69 7.25 -15.59
N GLY A 169 7.48 6.19 -15.78
CA GLY A 169 8.81 6.27 -16.41
C GLY A 169 9.91 6.83 -15.50
N ILE A 170 9.72 6.78 -14.18
CA ILE A 170 10.67 7.31 -13.18
C ILE A 170 11.05 6.18 -12.22
N ASN A 171 12.35 6.03 -11.96
CA ASN A 171 12.85 5.05 -11.01
C ASN A 171 12.35 5.38 -9.59
N SER A 172 12.04 4.35 -8.79
CA SER A 172 11.55 4.53 -7.42
C SER A 172 12.53 5.31 -6.53
N ASP A 173 13.84 5.15 -6.73
CA ASP A 173 14.87 5.81 -5.92
C ASP A 173 14.94 7.31 -6.20
N ASP A 174 14.72 7.73 -7.46
CA ASP A 174 14.68 9.14 -7.85
C ASP A 174 13.54 9.91 -7.15
N MET A 175 12.48 9.20 -6.76
CA MET A 175 11.27 9.79 -6.16
C MET A 175 11.38 9.93 -4.65
N LYS A 176 12.20 9.10 -4.00
CA LYS A 176 12.37 9.10 -2.55
C LYS A 176 12.93 10.44 -2.08
N GLY A 177 12.33 10.99 -1.03
CA GLY A 177 12.70 12.28 -0.44
C GLY A 177 12.08 13.50 -1.12
N ARG A 178 11.44 13.36 -2.30
CA ARG A 178 10.76 14.48 -2.97
C ARG A 178 9.38 14.75 -2.38
N SER A 179 8.91 15.97 -2.58
CA SER A 179 7.52 16.36 -2.28
C SER A 179 6.56 15.71 -3.27
N PHE A 180 5.51 15.05 -2.78
CA PHE A 180 4.47 14.51 -3.66
C PHE A 180 3.77 15.61 -4.46
N TYR A 181 3.69 16.83 -3.92
CA TYR A 181 3.08 17.96 -4.63
C TYR A 181 3.83 18.37 -5.89
N TYR A 182 5.15 18.10 -6.00
CA TYR A 182 5.88 18.34 -7.25
C TYR A 182 5.52 17.35 -8.36
N CYS A 183 4.85 16.24 -8.03
CA CYS A 183 4.32 15.31 -9.00
C CYS A 183 3.02 15.81 -9.67
N ILE A 184 2.50 16.96 -9.23
CA ILE A 184 1.20 17.50 -9.62
C ILE A 184 1.41 18.78 -10.43
N GLN A 185 0.80 18.87 -11.61
CA GLN A 185 0.79 20.10 -12.40
C GLN A 185 0.11 21.25 -11.64
N GLU A 186 0.60 22.48 -11.87
CA GLU A 186 0.21 23.67 -11.10
C GLU A 186 -1.30 23.93 -11.12
N HIS A 187 -1.96 23.73 -12.27
CA HIS A 187 -3.41 23.93 -12.40
C HIS A 187 -4.26 22.95 -11.59
N CYS A 188 -3.71 21.82 -11.15
CA CYS A 188 -4.38 20.86 -10.27
C CYS A 188 -3.98 21.00 -8.79
N LEU A 189 -2.92 21.75 -8.50
CA LEU A 189 -2.25 21.71 -7.20
C LEU A 189 -3.18 22.19 -6.07
N GLY A 190 -3.93 23.28 -6.29
CA GLY A 190 -4.83 23.83 -5.28
C GLY A 190 -5.93 22.85 -4.83
N ASP A 191 -6.55 22.14 -5.77
CA ASP A 191 -7.55 21.11 -5.48
C ASP A 191 -6.93 19.89 -4.78
N ALA A 192 -5.77 19.46 -5.28
CA ALA A 192 -5.03 18.35 -4.69
C ALA A 192 -4.64 18.61 -3.23
N VAL A 193 -4.13 19.80 -2.92
CA VAL A 193 -3.78 20.22 -1.56
C VAL A 193 -5.01 20.18 -0.66
N ARG A 194 -6.13 20.81 -1.07
CA ARG A 194 -7.37 20.79 -0.27
C ARG A 194 -7.86 19.38 0.01
N CYS A 195 -7.85 18.52 -1.01
CA CYS A 195 -8.29 17.13 -0.90
C CYS A 195 -7.40 16.32 0.07
N LEU A 196 -6.08 16.44 -0.07
CA LEU A 196 -5.11 15.69 0.73
C LEU A 196 -5.03 16.20 2.18
N GLU A 197 -5.10 17.52 2.41
CA GLU A 197 -5.17 18.07 3.77
C GLU A 197 -6.46 17.64 4.47
N GLY A 198 -7.60 17.64 3.78
CA GLY A 198 -8.85 17.10 4.32
C GLY A 198 -8.74 15.62 4.70
N ALA A 199 -8.03 14.80 3.92
CA ALA A 199 -7.78 13.40 4.27
C ALA A 199 -6.85 13.25 5.49
N LYS A 200 -5.83 14.10 5.61
CA LYS A 200 -4.90 14.10 6.77
C LYS A 200 -5.61 14.50 8.07
N GLU A 201 -6.49 15.49 8.00
CA GLU A 201 -7.23 16.00 9.17
C GLU A 201 -8.27 15.01 9.68
N ASN A 202 -8.92 14.28 8.78
CA ASN A 202 -10.07 13.43 9.11
C ASN A 202 -9.74 11.92 9.16
N ASP A 203 -8.47 11.55 8.99
CA ASP A 203 -8.02 10.15 8.86
C ASP A 203 -8.89 9.36 7.86
N SER A 204 -9.11 9.94 6.67
CA SER A 204 -10.03 9.43 5.66
C SER A 204 -9.35 9.06 4.35
N ILE A 205 -10.09 8.40 3.46
CA ILE A 205 -9.63 8.04 2.12
C ILE A 205 -10.01 9.18 1.16
N ALA A 206 -9.04 9.69 0.42
CA ALA A 206 -9.25 10.63 -0.68
C ALA A 206 -9.11 9.92 -2.03
N TYR A 207 -9.96 10.32 -2.98
CA TYR A 207 -9.79 10.00 -4.39
C TYR A 207 -9.46 11.29 -5.15
N LEU A 208 -8.35 11.28 -5.89
CA LEU A 208 -7.87 12.43 -6.63
C LEU A 208 -7.52 12.01 -8.06
N ARG A 209 -7.87 12.86 -9.02
CA ARG A 209 -7.38 12.78 -10.39
C ARG A 209 -6.67 14.09 -10.71
N PHE A 210 -5.41 14.01 -11.13
CA PHE A 210 -4.60 15.17 -11.45
C PHE A 210 -3.69 14.87 -12.64
N TRP A 211 -3.15 15.92 -13.25
CA TRP A 211 -2.15 15.81 -14.30
C TRP A 211 -0.78 15.66 -13.68
N PHE A 212 -0.07 14.58 -14.06
CA PHE A 212 1.27 14.31 -13.56
C PHE A 212 2.29 15.33 -14.10
N ARG A 213 3.22 15.72 -13.25
CA ARG A 213 4.40 16.52 -13.55
C ARG A 213 5.62 15.72 -13.12
N ASP A 214 6.65 15.64 -13.96
CA ASP A 214 7.91 15.00 -13.56
C ASP A 214 8.60 15.90 -12.49
N PRO A 215 8.78 15.41 -11.25
CA PRO A 215 9.32 16.20 -10.15
C PRO A 215 10.84 16.39 -10.24
N ARG A 216 11.52 15.85 -11.26
CA ARG A 216 12.97 16.02 -11.51
C ARG A 216 13.30 17.23 -12.38
N LEU A 217 12.30 17.83 -13.03
CA LEU A 217 12.52 18.94 -13.96
C LEU A 217 13.10 20.21 -13.30
N GLU A 218 12.99 20.35 -11.97
CA GLU A 218 13.63 21.46 -11.22
C GLU A 218 15.07 21.15 -10.78
N ASP A 219 15.59 19.94 -11.02
CA ASP A 219 16.98 19.58 -10.69
C ASP A 219 17.99 20.07 -11.74
N HIS A 220 17.51 20.60 -12.87
CA HIS A 220 18.35 21.20 -13.89
C HIS A 220 18.60 22.68 -13.54
N PRO A 221 19.87 23.10 -13.36
CA PRO A 221 20.22 24.51 -13.18
C PRO A 221 19.90 25.36 -14.41
#